data_AF-A0AA92BZX4-F1
#
_entry.id   AF-A0AA92BZX4-F1
#
_cell.length_a   1.000
_cell.length_b   1.000
_cell.length_c   1.000
_cell.angle_alpha   90.00
_cell.angle_beta   90.00
_cell.angle_gamma   90.00
#
_symmetry.space_group_name_H-M   'P 1'
#
loop_
_entity.id
_entity.type
_entity.pdbx_description
1 polymer ?
#
loop_
_entity_poly.entity_id
_entity_poly.type
_entity_poly.pdbx_seq_one_letter_code
_entity_poly.pdbx_strand_id
1 'polypeptide(L)'
;MLYPTLVLGQLGDLIDRNLLWNGGVNAETRHNKILDYLQASFERRHNAPDYDFTIVHCARDGEGLPGSFRIWKTTYKAALHDWTDEHIDIGKPVTSTVFLQLGTGDEALRREIVAWDSSPQGGTARAIFSAFCDSLEKGGDPLSGGVPQIVCLERRGGGQVIGFIADDTRYLSGLPIQPLPELDNVRWVDALFQRISPETATLLPRAQPHARVGKPSGPGFSSLIKKGLDGENKA
;
A
#
# COMPACT_ATOMS: atom_id res chain seq x y z
N MET A 1 16.34 -6.85 -3.20
CA MET A 1 16.56 -5.79 -2.21
C MET A 1 15.97 -6.23 -0.87
N LEU A 2 16.78 -6.54 0.14
CA LEU A 2 16.31 -7.17 1.38
C LEU A 2 16.17 -6.19 2.56
N TYR A 3 16.95 -5.10 2.55
CA TYR A 3 17.08 -4.22 3.72
C TYR A 3 15.74 -3.60 4.19
N PRO A 4 14.98 -2.87 3.34
CA PRO A 4 13.74 -2.24 3.79
C PRO A 4 12.73 -3.25 4.35
N THR A 5 12.61 -4.43 3.75
CA THR A 5 11.69 -5.47 4.22
C THR A 5 12.04 -5.96 5.62
N LEU A 6 13.33 -6.11 5.95
CA LEU A 6 13.76 -6.55 7.28
C LEU A 6 13.60 -5.44 8.33
N VAL A 7 14.08 -4.24 8.03
CA VAL A 7 14.11 -3.15 9.02
C VAL A 7 12.70 -2.64 9.33
N LEU A 8 11.78 -2.64 8.36
CA LEU A 8 10.40 -2.20 8.59
C LEU A 8 9.63 -3.17 9.50
N GLY A 9 9.90 -4.47 9.43
CA GLY A 9 9.34 -5.44 10.38
C GLY A 9 9.83 -5.18 11.81
N GLN A 10 11.13 -4.96 11.98
CA GLN A 10 11.72 -4.63 13.28
C GLN A 10 11.19 -3.30 13.84
N LEU A 11 11.06 -2.28 12.99
CA LEU A 11 10.45 -1.01 13.36
C LEU A 11 9.00 -1.19 13.80
N GLY A 12 8.21 -1.99 13.07
CA GLY A 12 6.84 -2.35 13.45
C GLY A 12 6.78 -2.93 14.86
N ASP A 13 7.62 -3.93 15.14
CA ASP A 13 7.70 -4.56 16.47
C ASP A 13 8.07 -3.57 17.58
N LEU A 14 9.00 -2.65 17.32
CA LEU A 14 9.40 -1.61 18.28
C LEU A 14 8.26 -0.61 18.53
N ILE A 15 7.49 -0.28 17.51
CA ILE A 15 6.35 0.64 17.60
C ILE A 15 5.22 -0.02 18.38
N ASP A 16 4.87 -1.27 18.05
CA ASP A 16 3.78 -2.01 18.69
C ASP A 16 4.06 -2.27 20.18
N ARG A 17 5.34 -2.37 20.55
CA ARG A 17 5.79 -2.50 21.95
C ARG A 17 5.98 -1.16 22.67
N ASN A 18 5.66 -0.03 22.04
CA ASN A 18 5.88 1.32 22.55
C ASN A 18 7.36 1.60 22.94
N LEU A 19 8.31 0.99 22.25
CA LEU A 19 9.75 1.15 22.52
C LEU A 19 10.37 2.32 21.75
N LEU A 20 9.83 2.63 20.57
CA LEU A 20 10.37 3.72 19.73
C LEU A 20 9.89 5.10 20.23
N TRP A 21 8.66 5.15 20.74
CA TRP A 21 8.07 6.30 21.42
C TRP A 21 6.91 5.86 22.31
N ASN A 22 6.61 6.69 23.31
CA ASN A 22 5.41 6.58 24.11
C ASN A 22 4.32 7.51 23.56
N GLY A 23 3.05 7.26 23.91
CA GLY A 23 1.90 8.02 23.39
C GLY A 23 2.05 9.54 23.49
N GLY A 24 1.42 10.28 22.57
CA GLY A 24 1.38 11.75 22.57
C GLY A 24 2.50 12.46 21.82
N VAL A 25 3.43 11.75 21.17
CA VAL A 25 4.40 12.35 20.25
C VAL A 25 3.77 12.71 18.90
N ASN A 26 4.16 13.86 18.34
CA ASN A 26 3.67 14.29 17.02
C ASN A 26 4.29 13.45 15.88
N ALA A 27 3.70 13.54 14.69
CA ALA A 27 4.03 12.73 13.53
C ALA A 27 5.44 12.98 13.04
N GLU A 28 5.91 14.22 13.12
CA GLU A 28 7.26 14.63 12.75
C GLU A 28 8.32 14.02 13.67
N THR A 29 8.09 14.05 14.99
CA THR A 29 8.99 13.40 15.95
C THR A 29 9.04 11.89 15.74
N ARG A 30 7.88 11.27 15.45
CA ARG A 30 7.82 9.84 15.10
C ARG A 30 8.59 9.54 13.83
N HIS A 31 8.43 10.37 12.80
CA HIS A 31 9.15 10.22 11.55
C HIS A 31 10.67 10.33 11.74
N ASN A 32 11.15 11.36 12.45
CA ASN A 32 12.57 11.54 12.70
C ASN A 32 13.18 10.34 13.44
N LYS A 33 12.45 9.79 14.44
CA LYS A 33 12.88 8.56 15.13
C LYS A 33 12.96 7.34 14.22
N ILE A 34 12.03 7.20 13.27
CA ILE A 34 12.08 6.17 12.24
C ILE A 34 13.31 6.39 11.35
N LEU A 35 13.53 7.61 10.87
CA LEU A 35 14.65 7.95 9.99
C LEU A 35 16.01 7.69 10.67
N ASP A 36 16.18 8.13 11.92
CA ASP A 36 17.38 7.89 12.72
C ASP A 36 17.67 6.38 12.84
N TYR A 37 16.63 5.58 13.09
CA TYR A 37 16.76 4.13 13.19
C TYR A 37 17.10 3.49 11.83
N LEU A 38 16.46 3.95 10.75
CA LEU A 38 16.75 3.50 9.39
C LEU A 38 18.21 3.80 9.02
N GLN A 39 18.70 5.00 9.27
CA GLN A 39 20.09 5.35 8.94
C GLN A 39 21.08 4.55 9.81
N ALA A 40 20.86 4.52 11.12
CA ALA A 40 21.76 3.83 12.05
C ALA A 40 21.77 2.30 11.85
N SER A 41 20.66 1.68 11.44
CA SER A 41 20.63 0.24 11.12
C SER A 41 21.24 -0.05 9.75
N PHE A 42 21.06 0.84 8.77
CA PHE A 42 21.65 0.71 7.45
C PHE A 42 23.18 0.72 7.47
N GLU A 43 23.78 1.61 8.27
CA GLU A 43 25.24 1.73 8.44
C GLU A 43 25.89 0.50 9.10
N ARG A 44 25.12 -0.28 9.87
CA ARG A 44 25.63 -1.47 10.59
C ARG A 44 25.57 -2.76 9.77
N ARG A 45 25.13 -2.71 8.52
CA ARG A 45 25.06 -3.91 7.67
C ARG A 45 26.45 -4.32 7.23
N HIS A 46 26.75 -5.61 7.37
CA HIS A 46 28.01 -6.18 6.89
C HIS A 46 27.80 -6.84 5.52
N ASN A 47 28.57 -6.40 4.51
CA ASN A 47 28.67 -7.03 3.19
C ASN A 47 27.34 -7.28 2.46
N ALA A 48 26.31 -6.48 2.73
CA ALA A 48 25.05 -6.53 1.99
C ALA A 48 25.13 -5.59 0.77
N PRO A 49 24.71 -6.02 -0.43
CA PRO A 49 24.65 -5.14 -1.58
C PRO A 49 23.67 -4.00 -1.35
N ASP A 50 24.10 -2.80 -1.73
CA ASP A 50 23.28 -1.60 -1.68
C ASP A 50 22.48 -1.46 -2.98
N TYR A 51 21.19 -1.21 -2.81
CA TYR A 51 20.26 -0.93 -3.90
C TYR A 51 19.52 0.38 -3.58
N ASP A 52 19.11 1.09 -4.62
CA ASP A 52 18.20 2.22 -4.47
C ASP A 52 16.90 1.75 -3.83
N PHE A 53 16.39 2.52 -2.87
CA PHE A 53 15.07 2.28 -2.30
C PHE A 53 14.40 3.56 -1.81
N THR A 54 13.08 3.48 -1.69
CA THR A 54 12.25 4.54 -1.11
C THR A 54 11.35 3.95 -0.03
N ILE A 55 11.29 4.62 1.11
CA ILE A 55 10.37 4.34 2.21
C ILE A 55 9.41 5.52 2.30
N VAL A 56 8.11 5.22 2.36
CA VAL A 56 7.06 6.22 2.54
C VAL A 56 6.49 6.05 3.94
N HIS A 57 6.56 7.11 4.75
CA HIS A 57 5.97 7.14 6.08
C HIS A 57 4.74 8.04 6.05
N CYS A 58 3.56 7.45 6.26
CA CYS A 58 2.31 8.16 6.42
C CYS A 58 1.90 8.13 7.90
N ALA A 59 1.63 9.30 8.48
CA ALA A 59 1.21 9.43 9.87
C ALA A 59 0.06 10.42 10.03
N ARG A 60 -0.55 10.40 11.21
CA ARG A 60 -1.64 11.31 11.61
C ARG A 60 -1.36 11.91 12.97
N ASP A 61 -1.48 13.23 13.09
CA ASP A 61 -1.54 13.94 14.36
C ASP A 61 -2.98 14.23 14.76
N GLY A 62 -3.33 13.90 16.00
CA GLY A 62 -4.71 14.00 16.51
C GLY A 62 -5.65 12.94 15.91
N GLU A 63 -6.94 13.08 16.17
CA GLU A 63 -8.01 12.24 15.61
C GLU A 63 -9.21 13.08 15.16
N GLY A 64 -10.07 12.50 14.33
CA GLY A 64 -11.30 13.11 13.85
C GLY A 64 -11.06 14.23 12.84
N LEU A 65 -11.96 15.22 12.85
CA LEU A 65 -11.88 16.40 12.00
C LEU A 65 -10.66 17.32 12.27
N PRO A 66 -10.20 17.53 13.52
CA PRO A 66 -9.01 18.35 13.75
C PRO A 66 -7.69 17.59 13.48
N GLY A 67 -7.76 16.28 13.22
CA GLY A 67 -6.58 15.50 12.89
C GLY A 67 -5.96 15.91 11.56
N SER A 68 -4.64 15.82 11.46
CA SER A 68 -3.89 16.13 10.23
C SER A 68 -3.05 14.94 9.81
N PHE A 69 -3.03 14.65 8.51
CA PHE A 69 -2.17 13.63 7.93
C PHE A 69 -0.86 14.26 7.48
N ARG A 70 0.21 13.48 7.50
CA ARG A 70 1.53 13.87 7.00
C ARG A 70 2.16 12.70 6.25
N ILE A 71 2.91 13.01 5.22
CA ILE A 71 3.59 12.03 4.37
C ILE A 71 5.05 12.45 4.24
N TRP A 72 5.96 11.51 4.46
CA TRP A 72 7.38 11.68 4.16
C TRP A 72 7.84 10.64 3.16
N LYS A 73 8.74 11.04 2.27
CA LYS A 73 9.40 10.21 1.28
C LYS A 73 10.90 10.22 1.57
N THR A 74 11.37 9.13 2.16
CA THR A 74 12.79 8.90 2.42
C THR A 74 13.36 8.04 1.30
N THR A 75 14.40 8.48 0.62
CA THR A 75 15.04 7.75 -0.48
C THR A 75 16.52 7.56 -0.19
N TYR A 76 17.03 6.35 -0.45
CA TYR A 76 18.45 6.06 -0.47
C TYR A 76 18.89 5.82 -1.91
N LYS A 77 20.01 6.46 -2.30
CA LYS A 77 20.64 6.30 -3.61
C LYS A 77 21.97 5.59 -3.46
N ALA A 78 22.03 4.33 -3.89
CA ALA A 78 23.20 3.46 -3.72
C ALA A 78 24.43 4.01 -4.45
N ALA A 79 24.25 4.56 -5.66
CA ALA A 79 25.35 5.14 -6.43
C ALA A 79 25.99 6.38 -5.77
N LEU A 80 25.22 7.10 -4.95
CA LEU A 80 25.67 8.32 -4.27
C LEU A 80 26.02 8.07 -2.79
N HIS A 81 25.67 6.88 -2.28
CA HIS A 81 25.67 6.56 -0.86
C HIS A 81 24.96 7.62 0.00
N ASP A 82 23.86 8.17 -0.50
CA ASP A 82 23.20 9.33 0.08
C ASP A 82 21.73 9.10 0.39
N TRP A 83 21.25 9.76 1.44
CA TRP A 83 19.88 9.76 1.91
C TRP A 83 19.24 11.11 1.65
N THR A 84 18.08 11.10 1.00
CA THR A 84 17.22 12.29 0.88
C THR A 84 15.92 12.05 1.60
N ASP A 85 15.47 13.02 2.39
CA ASP A 85 14.17 12.98 3.05
C ASP A 85 13.35 14.22 2.69
N GLU A 86 12.08 14.00 2.35
CA GLU A 86 11.17 15.04 1.89
C GLU A 86 9.80 14.89 2.53
N HIS A 87 9.32 15.95 3.18
CA HIS A 87 7.91 16.05 3.58
C HIS A 87 7.06 16.44 2.37
N ILE A 88 6.07 15.62 2.05
CA ILE A 88 5.14 15.85 0.93
C ILE A 88 4.00 16.74 1.40
N ASP A 89 3.86 17.92 0.80
CA ASP A 89 2.72 18.79 1.06
C ASP A 89 1.43 18.19 0.47
N ILE A 90 0.50 17.84 1.36
CA ILE A 90 -0.80 17.28 0.98
C ILE A 90 -1.90 18.33 0.89
N GLY A 91 -1.63 19.58 1.29
CA GLY A 91 -2.60 20.67 1.27
C GLY A 91 -3.96 20.31 1.89
N LYS A 92 -5.04 20.75 1.23
CA LYS A 92 -6.44 20.43 1.57
C LYS A 92 -7.18 20.02 0.31
N PRO A 93 -7.04 18.75 -0.14
CA PRO A 93 -7.62 18.34 -1.40
C PRO A 93 -9.15 18.39 -1.32
N VAL A 94 -9.80 18.84 -2.40
CA VAL A 94 -11.27 18.90 -2.51
C VAL A 94 -11.85 17.53 -2.81
N THR A 95 -11.07 16.66 -3.47
CA THR A 95 -11.42 15.30 -3.87
C THR A 95 -10.36 14.30 -3.41
N SER A 96 -10.65 13.00 -3.50
CA SER A 96 -9.61 12.00 -3.26
C SER A 96 -8.52 12.13 -4.31
N THR A 97 -7.26 12.12 -3.89
CA THR A 97 -6.10 12.47 -4.75
C THR A 97 -4.94 11.52 -4.46
N VAL A 98 -4.16 11.19 -5.49
CA VAL A 98 -2.86 10.51 -5.35
C VAL A 98 -1.78 11.56 -5.06
N PHE A 99 -1.16 11.50 -3.88
CA PHE A 99 -0.10 12.43 -3.50
C PHE A 99 1.29 11.98 -3.94
N LEU A 100 1.51 10.67 -4.02
CA LEU A 100 2.80 10.09 -4.34
C LEU A 100 2.59 8.81 -5.13
N GLN A 101 3.29 8.71 -6.25
CA GLN A 101 3.31 7.55 -7.13
C GLN A 101 4.78 7.23 -7.46
N LEU A 102 5.18 5.97 -7.33
CA LEU A 102 6.57 5.54 -7.41
C LEU A 102 6.67 4.22 -8.19
N GLY A 103 7.81 4.01 -8.85
CA GLY A 103 8.12 2.78 -9.58
C GLY A 103 7.80 2.86 -11.08
N THR A 104 8.10 1.78 -11.80
CA THR A 104 7.97 1.71 -13.27
C THR A 104 6.51 1.67 -13.75
N GLY A 105 5.59 1.22 -12.89
CA GLY A 105 4.16 1.18 -13.16
C GLY A 105 3.44 2.52 -13.17
N ASP A 106 4.14 3.63 -12.92
CA ASP A 106 3.59 4.99 -12.81
C ASP A 106 2.74 5.37 -14.03
N GLU A 107 3.29 5.26 -15.23
CA GLU A 107 2.59 5.66 -16.45
C GLU A 107 1.40 4.74 -16.76
N ALA A 108 1.49 3.45 -16.41
CA ALA A 108 0.37 2.51 -16.57
C ALA A 108 -0.79 2.88 -15.64
N LEU A 109 -0.49 3.15 -14.36
CA LEU A 109 -1.47 3.56 -13.36
C LEU A 109 -2.13 4.90 -13.71
N ARG A 110 -1.34 5.88 -14.17
CA ARG A 110 -1.84 7.21 -14.54
C ARG A 110 -2.92 7.15 -15.62
N ARG A 111 -2.76 6.27 -16.62
CA ARG A 111 -3.78 6.07 -17.67
C ARG A 111 -5.10 5.56 -17.10
N GLU A 112 -5.04 4.64 -16.16
CA GLU A 112 -6.23 4.10 -15.52
C GLU A 112 -6.92 5.12 -14.62
N ILE A 113 -6.15 5.93 -13.87
CA ILE A 113 -6.70 7.01 -13.06
C ILE A 113 -7.47 8.00 -13.94
N VAL A 114 -6.91 8.42 -15.09
CA VAL A 114 -7.60 9.33 -16.03
C VAL A 114 -8.92 8.74 -16.55
N ALA A 115 -8.94 7.44 -16.85
CA ALA A 115 -10.16 6.75 -17.30
C ALA A 115 -11.23 6.72 -16.19
N TRP A 116 -10.82 6.45 -14.95
CA TRP A 116 -11.71 6.42 -13.78
C TRP A 116 -12.21 7.82 -13.38
N ASP A 117 -11.36 8.84 -13.45
CA ASP A 117 -11.74 10.22 -13.15
C ASP A 117 -12.74 10.79 -14.17
N SER A 118 -12.71 10.29 -15.40
CA SER A 118 -13.70 10.65 -16.44
C SER A 118 -15.06 9.96 -16.24
N SER A 119 -15.17 9.02 -15.29
CA SER A 119 -16.41 8.32 -14.99
C SER A 119 -17.26 9.06 -13.94
N PRO A 120 -18.56 8.74 -13.80
CA PRO A 120 -19.36 9.32 -12.73
C PRO A 120 -18.94 8.89 -11.31
N GLN A 121 -17.94 7.99 -11.19
CA GLN A 121 -17.37 7.51 -9.93
C GLN A 121 -16.04 8.21 -9.58
N GLY A 122 -15.53 9.05 -10.48
CA GLY A 122 -14.25 9.76 -10.38
C GLY A 122 -14.10 10.63 -9.12
N GLY A 123 -12.86 10.99 -8.79
CA GLY A 123 -12.57 11.84 -7.62
C GLY A 123 -12.77 11.16 -6.25
N THR A 124 -12.94 9.83 -6.23
CA THR A 124 -13.09 9.03 -5.01
C THR A 124 -11.90 8.09 -4.79
N ALA A 125 -11.57 7.80 -3.53
CA ALA A 125 -10.49 6.86 -3.20
C ALA A 125 -10.78 5.46 -3.75
N ARG A 126 -12.06 5.09 -3.89
CA ARG A 126 -12.49 3.84 -4.52
C ARG A 126 -12.15 3.81 -6.00
N ALA A 127 -12.37 4.91 -6.72
CA ALA A 127 -11.99 5.03 -8.13
C ALA A 127 -10.48 4.94 -8.31
N ILE A 128 -9.69 5.62 -7.47
CA ILE A 128 -8.22 5.53 -7.47
C ILE A 128 -7.75 4.09 -7.23
N PHE A 129 -8.31 3.41 -6.22
CA PHE A 129 -7.98 2.02 -5.93
C PHE A 129 -8.39 1.07 -7.05
N SER A 130 -9.55 1.29 -7.66
CA SER A 130 -10.04 0.48 -8.78
C SER A 130 -9.15 0.67 -10.01
N ALA A 131 -8.72 1.90 -10.29
CA ALA A 131 -7.72 2.19 -11.32
C ALA A 131 -6.39 1.47 -11.06
N PHE A 132 -5.95 1.39 -9.80
CA PHE A 132 -4.77 0.62 -9.43
C PHE A 132 -4.93 -0.87 -9.72
N CYS A 133 -6.07 -1.46 -9.35
CA CYS A 133 -6.38 -2.86 -9.67
C CYS A 133 -6.43 -3.10 -11.19
N ASP A 134 -7.07 -2.21 -11.96
CA ASP A 134 -7.16 -2.31 -13.41
C ASP A 134 -5.78 -2.24 -14.07
N SER A 135 -4.89 -1.37 -13.57
CA SER A 135 -3.53 -1.23 -14.08
C SER A 135 -2.72 -2.52 -13.90
N LEU A 136 -2.86 -3.17 -12.74
CA LEU A 136 -2.23 -4.47 -12.47
C LEU A 136 -2.82 -5.56 -13.38
N GLU A 137 -4.16 -5.68 -13.44
CA GLU A 137 -4.85 -6.69 -14.24
C GLU A 137 -4.52 -6.59 -15.74
N LYS A 138 -4.38 -5.37 -16.27
CA LYS A 138 -4.01 -5.14 -17.67
C LYS A 138 -2.55 -5.47 -17.98
N GLY A 139 -1.69 -5.52 -16.95
CA GLY A 139 -0.27 -5.84 -17.12
C GLY A 139 0.48 -4.83 -17.98
N GLY A 140 0.13 -3.54 -17.87
CA GLY A 140 0.71 -2.45 -18.67
C GLY A 140 2.17 -2.13 -18.33
N ASP A 141 2.67 -2.59 -17.18
CA ASP A 141 4.07 -2.55 -16.77
C ASP A 141 4.54 -3.97 -16.43
N PRO A 142 5.56 -4.52 -17.12
CA PRO A 142 6.00 -5.91 -16.94
C PRO A 142 6.68 -6.18 -15.59
N LEU A 143 7.10 -5.14 -14.87
CA LEU A 143 7.72 -5.24 -13.55
C LEU A 143 6.72 -5.06 -12.40
N SER A 144 5.46 -4.79 -12.72
CA SER A 144 4.35 -4.67 -11.77
C SER A 144 3.40 -5.86 -11.92
N GLY A 145 2.92 -6.40 -10.81
CA GLY A 145 1.99 -7.54 -10.83
C GLY A 145 1.59 -8.01 -9.44
N GLY A 146 0.92 -9.17 -9.41
CA GLY A 146 0.34 -9.72 -8.19
C GLY A 146 -0.94 -8.99 -7.77
N VAL A 147 -1.38 -9.27 -6.55
CA VAL A 147 -2.54 -8.60 -5.94
C VAL A 147 -2.11 -7.33 -5.18
N PRO A 148 -2.99 -6.33 -5.07
CA PRO A 148 -2.75 -5.16 -4.23
C PRO A 148 -2.38 -5.52 -2.78
N GLN A 149 -1.38 -4.84 -2.23
CA GLN A 149 -1.12 -4.80 -0.80
C GLN A 149 -1.64 -3.47 -0.26
N ILE A 150 -2.43 -3.51 0.82
CA ILE A 150 -3.20 -2.35 1.27
C ILE A 150 -2.98 -2.11 2.75
N VAL A 151 -2.54 -0.90 3.07
CA VAL A 151 -2.58 -0.34 4.41
C VAL A 151 -3.39 0.95 4.41
N CYS A 152 -4.08 1.23 5.51
CA CYS A 152 -4.93 2.39 5.64
C CYS A 152 -4.68 3.10 6.96
N LEU A 153 -4.69 4.42 6.93
CA LEU A 153 -4.74 5.26 8.11
C LEU A 153 -5.98 6.13 8.03
N GLU A 154 -6.97 5.83 8.86
CA GLU A 154 -8.25 6.57 8.87
C GLU A 154 -8.15 7.80 9.78
N ARG A 155 -9.27 8.48 10.05
CA ARG A 155 -9.31 9.63 10.97
C ARG A 155 -9.25 9.24 12.45
N ARG A 156 -9.48 7.97 12.77
CA ARG A 156 -9.46 7.43 14.14
C ARG A 156 -8.71 6.11 14.17
N GLY A 157 -8.12 5.78 15.31
CA GLY A 157 -7.36 4.54 15.49
C GLY A 157 -6.00 4.55 14.79
N GLY A 158 -5.29 3.44 14.90
CA GLY A 158 -3.96 3.24 14.29
C GLY A 158 -4.01 2.93 12.79
N GLY A 159 -2.84 2.72 12.20
CA GLY A 159 -2.74 2.15 10.86
C GLY A 159 -3.27 0.71 10.84
N GLN A 160 -3.91 0.33 9.74
CA GLN A 160 -4.56 -0.96 9.59
C GLN A 160 -4.14 -1.63 8.29
N VAL A 161 -3.83 -2.91 8.35
CA VAL A 161 -3.73 -3.76 7.14
C VAL A 161 -5.15 -4.10 6.69
N ILE A 162 -5.39 -3.99 5.38
CA ILE A 162 -6.65 -4.37 4.75
C ILE A 162 -6.41 -5.63 3.93
N GLY A 163 -7.26 -6.64 4.13
CA GLY A 163 -7.28 -7.86 3.35
C GLY A 163 -7.92 -7.63 1.99
N PHE A 164 -7.45 -8.36 0.98
CA PHE A 164 -7.93 -8.30 -0.39
C PHE A 164 -8.47 -9.66 -0.81
N ILE A 165 -9.62 -9.70 -1.50
CA ILE A 165 -10.14 -10.94 -2.08
C ILE A 165 -10.26 -10.79 -3.58
N ALA A 166 -9.66 -11.74 -4.29
CA ALA A 166 -9.78 -11.88 -5.73
C ALA A 166 -9.83 -13.36 -6.09
N ASP A 167 -10.69 -13.71 -7.04
CA ASP A 167 -10.84 -15.07 -7.57
C ASP A 167 -10.98 -16.12 -6.45
N ASP A 168 -11.92 -15.87 -5.52
CA ASP A 168 -12.20 -16.69 -4.34
C ASP A 168 -11.01 -16.93 -3.38
N THR A 169 -9.91 -16.20 -3.56
CA THR A 169 -8.71 -16.31 -2.73
C THR A 169 -8.56 -15.09 -1.83
N ARG A 170 -8.24 -15.31 -0.55
CA ARG A 170 -7.97 -14.24 0.43
C ARG A 170 -6.48 -13.93 0.47
N TYR A 171 -6.15 -12.66 0.38
CA TYR A 171 -4.78 -12.16 0.45
C TYR A 171 -4.62 -11.19 1.60
N LEU A 172 -3.58 -11.38 2.41
CA LEU A 172 -3.17 -10.45 3.45
C LEU A 172 -1.72 -10.07 3.21
N SER A 173 -1.44 -8.76 3.08
CA SER A 173 -0.11 -8.25 2.73
C SER A 173 0.48 -8.92 1.48
N GLY A 174 -0.37 -9.22 0.49
CA GLY A 174 0.01 -9.86 -0.77
C GLY A 174 0.18 -11.38 -0.69
N LEU A 175 0.06 -11.99 0.49
CA LEU A 175 0.18 -13.43 0.68
C LEU A 175 -1.19 -14.11 0.64
N PRO A 176 -1.37 -15.17 -0.16
CA PRO A 176 -2.59 -15.97 -0.09
C PRO A 176 -2.64 -16.68 1.26
N ILE A 177 -3.77 -16.54 1.96
CA ILE A 177 -3.97 -17.18 3.26
C ILE A 177 -5.08 -18.24 3.15
N GLN A 178 -4.93 -19.30 3.94
CA GLN A 178 -6.04 -20.22 4.18
C GLN A 178 -7.11 -19.53 5.04
N PRO A 179 -8.37 -20.00 4.99
CA PRO A 179 -9.39 -19.49 5.89
C PRO A 179 -8.97 -19.69 7.36
N LEU A 180 -8.82 -18.59 8.09
CA LEU A 180 -8.51 -18.59 9.52
C LEU A 180 -9.79 -18.35 10.33
N PRO A 181 -9.86 -18.78 11.61
CA PRO A 181 -11.05 -18.52 12.44
C PRO A 181 -11.33 -17.04 12.70
N GLU A 182 -10.31 -16.18 12.58
CA GLU A 182 -10.32 -14.79 13.03
C GLU A 182 -10.30 -13.77 11.87
N LEU A 183 -10.80 -14.16 10.69
CA LEU A 183 -10.80 -13.28 9.51
C LEU A 183 -11.61 -11.99 9.71
N ASP A 184 -12.63 -12.02 10.58
CA ASP A 184 -13.46 -10.86 10.92
C ASP A 184 -12.68 -9.73 11.64
N ASN A 185 -11.49 -10.01 12.18
CA ASN A 185 -10.63 -8.99 12.79
C ASN A 185 -9.95 -8.09 11.74
N VAL A 186 -10.02 -8.48 10.46
CA VAL A 186 -9.45 -7.74 9.34
C VAL A 186 -10.57 -7.24 8.45
N ARG A 187 -10.45 -6.00 7.95
CA ARG A 187 -11.34 -5.49 6.91
C ARG A 187 -10.96 -6.11 5.57
N TRP A 188 -11.94 -6.65 4.84
CA TRP A 188 -11.75 -7.25 3.51
C TRP A 188 -12.41 -6.43 2.41
N VAL A 189 -11.70 -6.29 1.28
CA VAL A 189 -12.20 -5.58 0.10
C VAL A 189 -11.94 -6.33 -1.22
N ASP A 190 -12.77 -6.06 -2.22
CA ASP A 190 -12.55 -6.51 -3.61
C ASP A 190 -11.79 -5.45 -4.44
N ALA A 191 -11.61 -5.72 -5.74
CA ALA A 191 -10.98 -4.83 -6.72
C ALA A 191 -11.68 -3.47 -6.90
N LEU A 192 -12.92 -3.31 -6.42
CA LEU A 192 -13.71 -2.08 -6.46
C LEU A 192 -13.75 -1.37 -5.10
N PHE A 193 -12.89 -1.82 -4.17
CA PHE A 193 -12.79 -1.39 -2.79
C PHE A 193 -14.11 -1.56 -2.02
N GLN A 194 -14.96 -2.50 -2.43
CA GLN A 194 -16.20 -2.82 -1.75
C GLN A 194 -15.93 -3.72 -0.57
N ARG A 195 -16.65 -3.49 0.54
CA ARG A 195 -16.54 -4.34 1.72
C ARG A 195 -17.23 -5.68 1.47
N ILE A 196 -16.49 -6.77 1.67
CA ILE A 196 -16.92 -8.15 1.40
C ILE A 196 -16.71 -9.03 2.63
N SER A 197 -17.53 -10.07 2.79
CA SER A 197 -17.34 -11.08 3.84
C SER A 197 -16.16 -11.98 3.47
N PRO A 198 -15.20 -12.18 4.38
CA PRO A 198 -14.12 -13.11 4.16
C PRO A 198 -14.56 -14.58 4.17
N GLU A 199 -15.74 -14.93 4.65
CA GLU A 199 -16.28 -16.29 4.63
C GLU A 199 -16.91 -16.59 3.27
N THR A 200 -17.80 -15.72 2.80
CA THR A 200 -18.63 -15.98 1.62
C THR A 200 -18.09 -15.36 0.34
N ALA A 201 -17.10 -14.46 0.42
CA ALA A 201 -16.62 -13.64 -0.69
C ALA A 201 -17.74 -12.78 -1.34
N THR A 202 -18.83 -12.52 -0.62
CA THR A 202 -19.94 -11.68 -1.09
C THR A 202 -19.93 -10.30 -0.43
N LEU A 203 -20.57 -9.32 -1.05
CA LEU A 203 -20.76 -8.00 -0.46
C LEU A 203 -21.41 -8.09 0.92
N LEU A 204 -20.85 -7.35 1.89
CA LEU A 204 -21.44 -7.25 3.22
C LEU A 204 -22.80 -6.52 3.15
N PRO A 205 -23.76 -6.87 4.02
CA PRO A 205 -25.00 -6.11 4.15
C PRO A 205 -24.70 -4.62 4.36
N ARG A 206 -25.33 -3.74 3.56
CA ARG A 206 -25.14 -2.28 3.54
C ARG A 206 -23.82 -1.78 2.94
N ALA A 207 -22.97 -2.65 2.40
CA ALA A 207 -21.85 -2.19 1.58
C ALA A 207 -22.40 -1.47 0.33
N GLN A 208 -21.85 -0.29 0.01
CA GLN A 208 -22.27 0.44 -1.18
C GLN A 208 -21.68 -0.21 -2.45
N PRO A 209 -22.52 -0.62 -3.41
CA PRO A 209 -22.04 -1.13 -4.70
C PRO A 209 -21.11 -0.13 -5.41
N HIS A 210 -20.13 -0.64 -6.16
CA HIS A 210 -19.43 0.14 -7.19
C HIS A 210 -19.65 -0.52 -8.55
N ALA A 211 -19.65 0.30 -9.60
CA ALA A 211 -19.60 -0.19 -10.96
C ALA A 211 -18.17 -0.02 -11.50
N ARG A 212 -17.68 -1.01 -12.25
CA ARG A 212 -16.38 -0.94 -12.93
C ARG A 212 -16.51 -0.12 -14.22
N VAL A 213 -15.51 0.70 -14.51
CA VAL A 213 -15.43 1.45 -15.78
C VAL A 213 -14.92 0.50 -16.86
N GLY A 214 -15.84 -0.17 -17.55
CA GLY A 214 -15.51 -1.21 -18.53
C GLY A 214 -14.94 -2.48 -17.88
N LYS A 215 -14.77 -3.55 -18.68
CA LYS A 215 -14.13 -4.79 -18.22
C LYS A 215 -12.67 -4.77 -18.68
N PRO A 216 -11.67 -4.93 -17.79
CA PRO A 216 -10.29 -5.09 -18.24
C PRO A 216 -10.18 -6.33 -19.12
N SER A 217 -9.54 -6.19 -20.28
CA SER A 217 -9.25 -7.28 -21.22
C SER A 217 -8.01 -8.10 -20.83
N GLY A 218 -7.48 -7.85 -19.63
CA GLY A 218 -6.31 -8.53 -19.08
C GLY A 218 -6.63 -9.91 -18.50
N PRO A 219 -5.60 -10.71 -18.20
CA PRO A 219 -5.77 -12.11 -17.86
C PRO A 219 -6.31 -12.34 -16.41
N GLY A 220 -6.59 -11.27 -15.65
CA GLY A 220 -7.15 -11.32 -14.29
C GLY A 220 -6.11 -11.69 -13.22
N PHE A 221 -6.39 -11.42 -11.94
CA PHE A 221 -5.42 -11.62 -10.84
C PHE A 221 -4.89 -13.06 -10.76
N SER A 222 -5.75 -14.06 -10.94
CA SER A 222 -5.38 -15.49 -10.98
C SER A 222 -4.26 -15.84 -11.96
N SER A 223 -4.21 -15.15 -13.10
CA SER A 223 -3.22 -15.44 -14.16
C SER A 223 -1.85 -14.78 -13.89
N LEU A 224 -1.85 -13.63 -13.20
CA LEU A 224 -0.65 -12.91 -12.82
C LEU A 224 0.13 -13.68 -11.76
N ILE A 225 -0.58 -14.38 -10.89
CA ILE A 225 0.00 -15.23 -9.83
C ILE A 225 0.67 -16.48 -10.44
N LYS A 226 0.06 -17.12 -11.45
CA LYS A 226 0.64 -18.30 -12.11
C LYS A 226 1.94 -17.99 -12.88
N LYS A 227 2.00 -16.84 -13.57
CA LYS A 227 3.23 -16.42 -14.27
C LYS A 227 4.43 -16.22 -13.34
N GLY A 228 4.21 -15.82 -12.08
CA GLY A 228 5.27 -15.69 -11.08
C GLY A 228 5.85 -17.04 -10.64
N LEU A 229 5.03 -18.09 -10.58
CA LEU A 229 5.44 -19.44 -10.17
C LEU A 229 6.05 -20.25 -11.31
N ASP A 230 5.56 -20.07 -12.54
CA ASP A 230 6.09 -20.78 -13.72
C ASP A 230 7.40 -20.18 -14.25
N GLY A 231 7.74 -18.95 -13.85
CA GLY A 231 8.98 -18.24 -14.21
C GLY A 231 10.23 -18.74 -13.48
N GLU A 232 10.09 -19.47 -12.37
CA GLU A 232 11.22 -20.03 -11.60
C GLU A 232 11.76 -21.35 -12.15
N ASN A 233 11.14 -21.95 -13.16
CA ASN A 233 11.61 -23.21 -13.79
C ASN A 233 12.39 -23.01 -15.11
N LYS A 234 12.83 -21.78 -15.40
CA LYS A 234 13.76 -21.48 -16.50
C LYS A 234 14.83 -20.49 -16.07
N ALA A 235 15.76 -20.96 -15.25
CA ALA A 235 17.11 -20.42 -15.12
C ALA A 235 18.08 -21.61 -14.99
#